data_AF-A0A2U3QTZ8-F1
#
_entry.id   AF-A0A2U3QTZ8-F1
#
_cell.length_a   1.000
_cell.length_b   1.000
_cell.length_c   1.000
_cell.angle_alpha   90.00
_cell.angle_beta   90.00
_cell.angle_gamma   90.00
#
_symmetry.space_group_name_H-M   'P 1'
#
loop_
_entity.id
_entity.type
_entity.pdbx_description
1 polymer ?
#
loop_
_entity_poly.entity_id
_entity_poly.type
_entity_poly.pdbx_seq_one_letter_code
_entity_poly.pdbx_strand_id
1 'polypeptide(L)'
;MKEQFNRAQRIALDNPTLENVITAQRLQKQIMEKAHKFATMWQLATLLDYQLINANEPANSLHRKLYQEKSEQKNDLKLKNIAKNWGLILQVKQDCLLCKAFMPIVQSFANKYAFQLLAVSKNNELLNKLNPKHVVPVLYLVASDGKKIYAVARSIISEDKIIDNILAIDRYYHKLETR
;
A
#
# COMPACT_ATOMS: atom_id res chain seq x y z
N MET A 1 27.74 -11.94 13.48
CA MET A 1 26.61 -12.78 12.99
C MET A 1 25.84 -12.13 11.85
N LYS A 2 25.27 -10.92 11.99
CA LYS A 2 24.58 -10.23 10.89
C LYS A 2 25.46 -10.02 9.66
N GLU A 3 26.69 -9.55 9.85
CA GLU A 3 27.66 -9.37 8.76
C GLU A 3 28.07 -10.69 8.09
N GLN A 4 28.25 -11.75 8.89
CA GLN A 4 28.55 -13.09 8.39
C GLN A 4 27.41 -13.64 7.54
N PHE A 5 26.15 -13.49 7.99
CA PHE A 5 24.98 -13.85 7.20
C PHE A 5 24.89 -13.03 5.92
N ASN A 6 25.05 -11.70 5.98
CA ASN A 6 25.02 -10.84 4.78
C ASN A 6 26.12 -11.19 3.77
N ARG A 7 27.27 -11.66 4.24
CA ARG A 7 28.35 -12.16 3.39
C ARG A 7 27.98 -13.50 2.74
N ALA A 8 27.52 -14.47 3.53
CA ALA A 8 27.10 -15.78 3.04
C ALA A 8 25.90 -15.67 2.07
N GLN A 9 24.96 -14.78 2.36
CA GLN A 9 23.80 -14.50 1.51
C GLN A 9 24.22 -13.92 0.16
N ARG A 10 25.15 -12.96 0.13
CA ARG A 10 25.70 -12.43 -1.13
C ARG A 10 26.38 -13.51 -1.95
N ILE A 11 27.26 -14.31 -1.33
CA ILE A 11 27.93 -15.43 -2.00
C ILE A 11 26.91 -16.42 -2.59
N ALA A 12 25.86 -16.76 -1.86
CA ALA A 12 24.82 -17.67 -2.33
C ALA A 12 23.93 -17.08 -3.44
N LEU A 13 23.75 -15.75 -3.48
CA LEU A 13 23.04 -15.06 -4.57
C LEU A 13 23.89 -14.99 -5.84
N ASP A 14 25.18 -14.70 -5.69
CA ASP A 14 26.11 -14.58 -6.82
C ASP A 14 26.50 -15.94 -7.41
N ASN A 15 26.57 -17.00 -6.58
CA ASN A 15 26.87 -18.37 -7.01
C ASN A 15 26.05 -19.41 -6.19
N PRO A 16 24.86 -19.82 -6.65
CA PRO A 16 23.91 -20.62 -5.86
C PRO A 16 24.23 -22.13 -5.85
N THR A 17 25.41 -22.51 -5.37
CA THR A 17 25.74 -23.92 -5.11
C THR A 17 25.04 -24.42 -3.85
N LEU A 18 24.82 -25.74 -3.74
CA LEU A 18 24.22 -26.37 -2.56
C LEU A 18 24.95 -26.00 -1.25
N GLU A 19 26.28 -25.97 -1.28
CA GLU A 19 27.10 -25.61 -0.13
C GLU A 19 26.92 -24.14 0.30
N ASN A 20 26.87 -23.22 -0.67
CA ASN A 20 26.68 -21.79 -0.41
C ASN A 20 25.30 -21.52 0.21
N VAL A 21 24.25 -22.16 -0.32
CA VAL A 21 22.89 -22.05 0.20
C VAL A 21 22.77 -22.66 1.60
N ILE A 22 23.33 -23.85 1.84
CA ILE A 22 23.33 -24.49 3.18
C ILE A 22 24.03 -23.60 4.21
N THR A 23 25.13 -22.97 3.83
CA THR A 23 25.88 -22.07 4.71
C THR A 23 25.05 -20.85 5.10
N ALA A 24 24.38 -20.21 4.13
CA ALA A 24 23.47 -19.09 4.40
C ALA A 24 22.28 -19.52 5.28
N GLN A 25 21.66 -20.67 5.01
CA GLN A 25 20.53 -21.19 5.77
C GLN A 25 20.89 -21.51 7.23
N ARG A 26 22.08 -22.10 7.49
CA ARG A 26 22.55 -22.36 8.86
C ARG A 26 22.72 -21.06 9.65
N LEU A 27 23.30 -20.03 9.03
CA LEU A 27 23.46 -18.71 9.65
C LEU A 27 22.10 -18.05 9.90
N GLN A 28 21.16 -18.15 8.95
CA GLN A 28 19.79 -17.67 9.13
C GLN A 28 19.11 -18.35 10.31
N LYS A 29 19.22 -19.67 10.43
CA LYS A 29 18.65 -20.44 11.56
C LYS A 29 19.18 -19.93 12.90
N GLN A 30 20.49 -19.74 13.03
CA GLN A 30 21.09 -19.20 14.26
C GLN A 30 20.60 -17.79 14.59
N ILE A 31 20.44 -16.93 13.57
CA ILE A 31 19.87 -15.59 13.77
C ILE A 31 18.43 -15.70 14.26
N MET A 32 17.62 -16.59 13.68
CA MET A 32 16.22 -16.77 14.08
C MET A 32 16.10 -17.30 15.51
N GLU A 33 16.93 -18.26 15.90
CA GLU A 33 16.95 -18.79 17.27
C GLU A 33 17.28 -17.68 18.29
N LYS A 34 18.25 -16.82 17.98
CA LYS A 34 18.59 -15.68 18.84
C LYS A 34 17.51 -14.61 18.85
N ALA A 35 16.93 -14.30 17.69
CA ALA A 35 15.84 -13.35 17.56
C ALA A 35 14.61 -13.81 18.35
N HIS A 36 14.31 -15.11 18.36
CA HIS A 36 13.22 -15.67 19.14
C HIS A 36 13.43 -15.46 20.64
N LYS A 37 14.62 -15.85 21.16
CA LYS A 37 14.98 -15.63 22.57
C LYS A 37 14.93 -14.15 22.96
N PHE A 38 15.44 -13.28 22.08
CA PHE A 38 15.38 -11.83 22.28
C PHE A 38 13.94 -11.33 22.33
N ALA A 39 13.07 -11.74 21.38
CA ALA A 39 11.67 -11.33 21.34
C ALA A 39 10.91 -11.76 22.61
N THR A 40 11.17 -12.97 23.13
CA THR A 40 10.60 -13.45 24.39
C THR A 40 11.01 -12.55 25.56
N MET A 41 12.31 -12.27 25.70
CA MET A 41 12.81 -11.42 26.78
C MET A 41 12.37 -9.95 26.64
N TRP A 42 12.27 -9.46 25.40
CA TRP A 42 11.75 -8.13 25.11
C TRP A 42 10.30 -7.99 25.58
N GLN A 43 9.45 -8.96 25.24
CA GLN A 43 8.07 -8.98 25.69
C GLN A 43 7.97 -9.04 27.22
N LEU A 44 8.78 -9.88 27.86
CA LEU A 44 8.82 -9.97 29.31
C LEU A 44 9.29 -8.64 29.95
N ALA A 45 10.30 -7.98 29.38
CA ALA A 45 10.79 -6.69 29.85
C ALA A 45 9.69 -5.61 29.75
N THR A 46 8.98 -5.54 28.63
CA THR A 46 7.83 -4.62 28.46
C THR A 46 6.69 -4.91 29.45
N LEU A 47 6.47 -6.17 29.82
CA LEU A 47 5.46 -6.54 30.82
C LEU A 47 5.86 -6.15 32.25
N LEU A 48 7.15 -6.30 32.59
CA LEU A 48 7.65 -6.05 33.95
C LEU A 48 7.98 -4.58 34.22
N ASP A 49 8.29 -3.81 33.17
CA ASP A 49 8.56 -2.37 33.28
C ASP A 49 7.48 -1.55 32.58
N TYR A 50 6.58 -0.96 33.38
CA TYR A 50 5.46 -0.16 32.89
C TYR A 50 5.91 1.08 32.11
N GLN A 51 7.13 1.58 32.30
CA GLN A 51 7.65 2.76 31.59
C GLN A 51 7.94 2.45 30.12
N LEU A 52 8.10 1.18 29.77
CA LEU A 52 8.31 0.73 28.40
C LEU A 52 7.00 0.58 27.61
N ILE A 53 5.84 0.73 28.26
CA ILE A 53 4.53 0.65 27.60
C ILE A 53 4.26 1.97 26.86
N ASN A 54 4.23 1.92 25.52
CA ASN A 54 3.79 3.03 24.70
C ASN A 54 2.30 2.86 24.34
N ALA A 55 1.42 3.64 24.98
CA ALA A 55 -0.02 3.61 24.71
C ALA A 55 -0.40 3.97 23.26
N ASN A 56 0.49 4.67 22.54
CA ASN A 56 0.30 5.06 21.15
C ASN A 56 0.78 3.99 20.15
N GLU A 57 1.43 2.92 20.62
CA GLU A 57 1.87 1.82 19.80
C GLU A 57 1.04 0.56 20.05
N PRO A 58 0.66 -0.16 18.99
CA PRO A 58 -0.18 -1.33 19.16
C PRO A 58 0.62 -2.51 19.73
N ALA A 59 0.50 -2.72 21.05
CA ALA A 59 1.17 -3.76 21.85
C ALA A 59 1.06 -5.21 21.33
N ASN A 60 0.02 -5.56 20.56
CA ASN A 60 -0.12 -6.90 19.98
C ASN A 60 -0.95 -6.88 18.68
N SER A 61 -1.12 -8.04 18.04
CA SER A 61 -1.89 -8.18 16.80
C SER A 61 -3.35 -7.77 16.95
N LEU A 62 -3.98 -8.05 18.10
CA LEU A 62 -5.35 -7.62 18.40
C LEU A 62 -5.45 -6.10 18.51
N HIS A 63 -4.52 -5.47 19.22
CA HIS A 63 -4.45 -4.01 19.37
C HIS A 63 -4.20 -3.34 18.01
N ARG A 64 -3.32 -3.90 17.16
CA ARG A 64 -3.13 -3.47 15.76
C ARG A 64 -4.44 -3.51 14.98
N LYS A 65 -5.18 -4.62 15.08
CA LYS A 65 -6.44 -4.80 14.39
C LYS A 65 -7.50 -3.78 14.84
N LEU A 66 -7.61 -3.52 16.15
CA LEU A 66 -8.51 -2.49 16.68
C LEU A 66 -8.13 -1.07 16.24
N TYR A 67 -6.83 -0.75 16.17
CA TYR A 67 -6.36 0.51 15.61
C TYR A 67 -6.62 0.63 14.11
N GLN A 68 -6.51 -0.46 13.36
CA GLN A 68 -6.88 -0.52 11.95
C GLN A 68 -8.38 -0.28 11.76
N GLU A 69 -9.24 -1.00 12.49
CA GLU A 69 -10.71 -0.82 12.45
C GLU A 69 -11.13 0.61 12.83
N LYS A 70 -10.50 1.20 13.86
CA LYS A 70 -10.73 2.60 14.24
C LYS A 70 -10.22 3.60 13.20
N SER A 71 -9.10 3.30 12.54
CA SER A 71 -8.57 4.09 11.42
C SER A 71 -9.44 3.98 10.17
N GLU A 72 -10.03 2.82 9.90
CA GLU A 72 -10.95 2.58 8.79
C GLU A 72 -12.19 3.48 8.90
N GLN A 73 -12.82 3.56 10.08
CA GLN A 73 -13.95 4.49 10.29
C GLN A 73 -13.59 5.96 10.06
N LYS A 74 -12.38 6.38 10.46
CA LYS A 74 -11.89 7.75 10.22
C LYS A 74 -11.59 7.99 8.74
N ASN A 75 -11.04 6.99 8.05
CA ASN A 75 -10.75 7.04 6.63
C ASN A 75 -12.04 7.10 5.80
N ASP A 76 -13.09 6.39 6.22
CA ASP A 76 -14.39 6.38 5.53
C ASP A 76 -15.00 7.78 5.43
N LEU A 77 -15.05 8.52 6.54
CA LEU A 77 -15.54 9.91 6.55
C LEU A 77 -14.66 10.82 5.68
N LYS A 78 -13.34 10.61 5.74
CA LYS A 78 -12.38 11.40 4.98
C LYS A 78 -12.52 11.17 3.47
N LEU A 79 -12.64 9.92 3.04
CA LEU A 79 -12.85 9.55 1.64
C LEU A 79 -14.18 10.10 1.11
N LYS A 80 -15.26 9.98 1.89
CA LYS A 80 -16.56 10.59 1.54
C LYS A 80 -16.46 12.11 1.40
N ASN A 81 -15.62 12.76 2.20
CA ASN A 81 -15.40 14.20 2.06
C ASN A 81 -14.58 14.55 0.82
N ILE A 82 -13.54 13.77 0.50
CA ILE A 82 -12.76 13.92 -0.74
C ILE A 82 -13.66 13.76 -1.96
N ALA A 83 -14.56 12.76 -1.96
CA ALA A 83 -15.47 12.47 -3.06
C ALA A 83 -16.42 13.63 -3.43
N LYS A 84 -16.65 14.60 -2.53
CA LYS A 84 -17.44 15.81 -2.84
C LYS A 84 -16.79 16.70 -3.90
N ASN A 85 -15.45 16.73 -3.92
CA ASN A 85 -14.65 17.63 -4.74
C ASN A 85 -13.72 16.88 -5.72
N TRP A 86 -13.81 15.55 -5.75
CA TRP A 86 -12.97 14.69 -6.57
C TRP A 86 -13.78 13.52 -7.14
N GLY A 87 -13.52 13.17 -8.39
CA GLY A 87 -14.03 11.99 -9.08
C GLY A 87 -12.94 11.00 -9.44
N LEU A 88 -13.35 9.85 -9.94
CA LEU A 88 -12.49 8.77 -10.42
C LEU A 88 -12.65 8.60 -11.92
N ILE A 89 -11.52 8.43 -12.62
CA ILE A 89 -11.50 8.01 -14.02
C ILE A 89 -10.77 6.67 -14.11
N LEU A 90 -11.43 5.65 -14.63
CA LEU A 90 -10.83 4.34 -14.89
C LEU A 90 -10.57 4.17 -16.38
N GLN A 91 -9.30 4.23 -16.78
CA GLN A 91 -8.89 3.95 -18.16
C GLN A 91 -8.79 2.44 -18.37
N VAL A 92 -9.48 1.95 -19.39
CA VAL A 92 -9.57 0.52 -19.76
C VAL A 92 -9.36 0.33 -21.26
N LYS A 93 -9.29 -0.92 -21.70
CA LYS A 93 -9.38 -1.29 -23.13
C LYS A 93 -10.23 -2.53 -23.30
N GLN A 94 -10.71 -2.75 -24.52
CA GLN A 94 -11.40 -3.98 -24.90
C GLN A 94 -10.44 -5.18 -24.75
N ASP A 95 -10.97 -6.33 -24.35
CA ASP A 95 -10.21 -7.57 -24.15
C ASP A 95 -9.01 -7.48 -23.19
N CYS A 96 -9.16 -6.68 -22.14
CA CYS A 96 -8.19 -6.57 -21.06
C CYS A 96 -8.63 -7.40 -19.84
N LEU A 97 -7.94 -8.52 -19.58
CA LEU A 97 -8.21 -9.39 -18.43
C LEU A 97 -8.12 -8.64 -17.09
N LEU A 98 -7.04 -7.86 -16.90
CA LEU A 98 -6.85 -7.07 -15.69
C LEU A 98 -7.93 -5.99 -15.50
N CYS A 99 -8.41 -5.41 -16.60
CA CYS A 99 -9.48 -4.41 -16.56
C CYS A 99 -10.81 -5.05 -16.14
N LYS A 100 -11.14 -6.24 -16.65
CA LYS A 100 -12.32 -7.02 -16.24
C LYS A 100 -12.27 -7.36 -14.75
N ALA A 101 -11.09 -7.70 -14.23
CA ALA A 101 -10.90 -7.99 -12.81
C ALA A 101 -10.95 -6.74 -11.91
N PHE A 102 -10.42 -5.61 -12.38
CA PHE A 102 -10.33 -4.39 -11.57
C PHE A 102 -11.62 -3.56 -11.55
N MET A 103 -12.40 -3.57 -12.64
CA MET A 103 -13.67 -2.84 -12.75
C MET A 103 -14.62 -3.03 -11.55
N PRO A 104 -14.95 -4.26 -11.11
CA PRO A 104 -15.86 -4.45 -9.98
C PRO A 104 -15.29 -3.92 -8.66
N ILE A 105 -13.97 -4.00 -8.46
CA ILE A 105 -13.29 -3.45 -7.27
C ILE A 105 -13.44 -1.93 -7.23
N VAL A 106 -13.13 -1.26 -8.35
CA VAL A 106 -13.24 0.20 -8.47
C VAL A 106 -14.69 0.67 -8.35
N GLN A 107 -15.63 -0.08 -8.92
CA GLN A 107 -17.04 0.27 -8.83
C GLN A 107 -17.60 0.10 -7.42
N SER A 108 -17.23 -0.98 -6.72
CA SER A 108 -17.57 -1.17 -5.31
C SER A 108 -16.99 -0.04 -4.45
N PHE A 109 -15.71 0.29 -4.64
CA PHE A 109 -15.04 1.40 -3.95
C PHE A 109 -15.75 2.73 -4.20
N ALA A 110 -16.05 3.05 -5.45
CA ALA A 110 -16.70 4.30 -5.83
C ALA A 110 -18.08 4.43 -5.17
N ASN A 111 -18.87 3.35 -5.19
CA ASN A 111 -20.19 3.32 -4.55
C ASN A 111 -20.09 3.45 -3.02
N LYS A 112 -19.17 2.72 -2.38
CA LYS A 112 -18.96 2.73 -0.92
C LYS A 112 -18.62 4.13 -0.39
N TYR A 113 -17.80 4.87 -1.14
CA TYR A 113 -17.28 6.18 -0.74
C TYR A 113 -17.92 7.38 -1.47
N ALA A 114 -18.95 7.12 -2.28
CA ALA A 114 -19.68 8.13 -3.06
C ALA A 114 -18.83 8.92 -4.08
N PHE A 115 -17.79 8.31 -4.65
CA PHE A 115 -17.06 8.91 -5.77
C PHE A 115 -17.87 8.77 -7.07
N GLN A 116 -17.90 9.83 -7.87
CA GLN A 116 -18.30 9.71 -9.27
C GLN A 116 -17.24 8.91 -10.03
N LEU A 117 -17.64 7.88 -10.78
CA LEU A 117 -16.74 7.03 -11.55
C LEU A 117 -17.05 7.13 -13.04
N LEU A 118 -16.04 7.47 -13.83
CA LEU A 118 -16.10 7.46 -15.29
C LEU A 118 -15.13 6.40 -15.85
N ALA A 119 -15.66 5.40 -16.54
CA ALA A 119 -14.84 4.45 -17.29
C ALA A 119 -14.58 4.97 -18.70
N VAL A 120 -13.31 5.02 -19.12
CA VAL A 120 -12.91 5.52 -20.45
C VAL A 120 -12.09 4.47 -21.19
N SER A 121 -12.51 4.14 -22.41
CA SER A 121 -11.78 3.22 -23.30
C SER A 121 -11.10 3.91 -24.47
N LYS A 122 -11.65 5.06 -24.90
CA LYS A 122 -11.12 5.84 -26.01
C LYS A 122 -10.02 6.76 -25.49
N ASN A 123 -8.83 6.61 -26.07
CA ASN A 123 -7.73 7.55 -25.81
C ASN A 123 -8.09 8.93 -26.37
N ASN A 124 -7.79 9.96 -25.58
CA ASN A 124 -7.87 11.37 -25.98
C ASN A 124 -6.52 12.04 -25.70
N GLU A 125 -6.34 13.29 -26.13
CA GLU A 125 -5.06 14.00 -25.98
C GLU A 125 -4.59 14.04 -24.51
N LEU A 126 -5.50 14.23 -23.56
CA LEU A 126 -5.21 14.24 -22.14
C LEU A 126 -4.67 12.88 -21.65
N LEU A 127 -5.35 11.78 -21.98
CA LEU A 127 -4.93 10.44 -21.61
C LEU A 127 -3.61 10.04 -22.29
N ASN A 128 -3.35 10.54 -23.50
CA ASN A 128 -2.07 10.33 -24.18
C ASN A 128 -0.91 11.00 -23.43
N LYS A 129 -1.13 12.20 -22.88
CA LYS A 129 -0.14 12.88 -22.02
C LYS A 129 0.08 12.14 -20.69
N LEU A 130 -0.99 11.66 -20.07
CA LEU A 130 -0.95 11.00 -18.74
C LEU A 130 -0.49 9.53 -18.79
N ASN A 131 -0.69 8.87 -19.93
CA ASN A 131 -0.39 7.46 -20.16
C ASN A 131 0.07 7.23 -21.62
N PRO A 132 1.27 7.73 -21.99
CA PRO A 132 1.77 7.65 -23.37
C PRO A 132 2.05 6.21 -23.83
N LYS A 133 2.26 5.28 -22.89
CA LYS A 133 2.44 3.86 -23.19
C LYS A 133 1.14 3.07 -23.26
N HIS A 134 -0.01 3.72 -23.04
CA HIS A 134 -1.35 3.12 -23.04
C HIS A 134 -1.45 1.84 -22.19
N VAL A 135 -0.72 1.80 -21.07
CA VAL A 135 -0.75 0.66 -20.14
C VAL A 135 -2.05 0.77 -19.34
N VAL A 136 -2.88 -0.26 -19.35
CA VAL A 136 -4.19 -0.28 -18.69
C VAL A 136 -4.37 -1.56 -17.86
N PRO A 137 -5.18 -1.55 -16.78
CA PRO A 137 -6.01 -0.44 -16.32
C PRO A 137 -5.22 0.66 -15.57
N VAL A 138 -5.71 1.90 -15.63
CA VAL A 138 -5.20 3.01 -14.81
C VAL A 138 -6.38 3.69 -14.12
N LEU A 139 -6.30 3.81 -12.80
CA LEU A 139 -7.26 4.57 -12.01
C LEU A 139 -6.67 5.95 -11.71
N TYR A 140 -7.41 6.99 -12.07
CA TYR A 140 -7.07 8.38 -11.79
C TYR A 140 -8.03 8.96 -10.75
N LEU A 141 -7.50 9.80 -9.87
CA LEU A 141 -8.24 10.71 -9.02
C LEU A 141 -8.18 12.10 -9.67
N VAL A 142 -9.35 12.71 -9.88
CA VAL A 142 -9.50 13.95 -10.65
C VAL A 142 -10.29 14.96 -9.85
N ALA A 143 -9.77 16.18 -9.67
CA ALA A 143 -10.49 17.23 -8.98
C ALA A 143 -11.70 17.69 -9.81
N SER A 144 -12.77 18.13 -9.16
CA SER A 144 -14.01 18.57 -9.83
C SER A 144 -13.79 19.76 -10.79
N ASP A 145 -12.71 20.53 -10.61
CA ASP A 145 -12.33 21.60 -11.53
C ASP A 145 -11.61 21.10 -12.80
N GLY A 146 -11.31 19.80 -12.89
CA GLY A 146 -10.59 19.15 -13.98
C GLY A 146 -9.11 19.49 -14.09
N LYS A 147 -8.57 20.35 -13.21
CA LYS A 147 -7.18 20.84 -13.30
C LYS A 147 -6.16 19.89 -12.71
N LYS A 148 -6.56 19.10 -11.71
CA LYS A 148 -5.66 18.21 -10.96
C LYS A 148 -6.04 16.76 -11.23
N ILE A 149 -5.08 16.00 -11.72
CA ILE A 149 -5.26 14.59 -12.08
C ILE A 149 -4.06 13.80 -11.56
N TYR A 150 -4.32 12.78 -10.74
CA TYR A 150 -3.30 11.93 -10.16
C TYR A 150 -3.59 10.46 -10.42
N ALA A 151 -2.58 9.70 -10.82
CA ALA A 151 -2.72 8.25 -10.92
C ALA A 151 -2.75 7.65 -9.51
N VAL A 152 -3.86 7.00 -9.17
CA VAL A 152 -4.05 6.22 -7.94
C VAL A 152 -3.56 4.78 -8.14
N ALA A 153 -3.74 4.23 -9.34
CA ALA A 153 -3.29 2.88 -9.65
C ALA A 153 -2.82 2.81 -11.11
N ARG A 154 -1.70 2.13 -11.36
CA ARG A 154 -1.29 1.67 -12.68
C ARG A 154 -1.20 0.15 -12.61
N SER A 155 -2.16 -0.55 -13.21
CA SER A 155 -2.53 -1.96 -12.96
C SER A 155 -3.54 -2.17 -11.81
N ILE A 156 -3.97 -3.42 -11.65
CA ILE A 156 -4.91 -3.86 -10.62
C ILE A 156 -4.30 -3.76 -9.22
N ILE A 157 -5.09 -3.26 -8.26
CA ILE A 157 -4.73 -3.18 -6.84
C ILE A 157 -5.97 -3.50 -5.98
N SER A 158 -5.77 -3.80 -4.69
CA SER A 158 -6.86 -4.00 -3.73
C SER A 158 -7.54 -2.69 -3.33
N GLU A 159 -8.75 -2.78 -2.76
CA GLU A 159 -9.49 -1.64 -2.20
C GLU A 159 -8.66 -0.86 -1.17
N ASP A 160 -8.05 -1.56 -0.21
CA ASP A 160 -7.19 -0.94 0.81
C ASP A 160 -6.05 -0.13 0.20
N LYS A 161 -5.50 -0.60 -0.93
CA LYS A 161 -4.43 0.11 -1.62
C LYS A 161 -4.94 1.36 -2.34
N ILE A 162 -6.18 1.35 -2.85
CA ILE A 162 -6.84 2.55 -3.39
C ILE A 162 -7.00 3.58 -2.27
N ILE A 163 -7.47 3.17 -1.10
CA ILE A 163 -7.62 4.03 0.09
C ILE A 163 -6.29 4.70 0.43
N ASP A 164 -5.23 3.90 0.62
CA ASP A 164 -3.90 4.40 0.98
C ASP A 164 -3.37 5.43 -0.01
N ASN A 165 -3.51 5.15 -1.31
CA ASN A 165 -2.99 6.00 -2.37
C ASN A 165 -3.77 7.33 -2.46
N ILE A 166 -5.11 7.31 -2.35
CA ILE A 166 -5.92 8.53 -2.33
C ILE A 166 -5.58 9.38 -1.09
N LEU A 167 -5.46 8.76 0.09
CA LEU A 167 -5.09 9.48 1.31
C LEU A 167 -3.67 10.05 1.26
N ALA A 168 -2.74 9.39 0.57
CA ALA A 168 -1.40 9.91 0.33
C ALA A 168 -1.43 11.15 -0.57
N ILE A 169 -2.20 11.11 -1.66
CA ILE A 169 -2.39 12.25 -2.57
C ILE A 169 -3.05 13.43 -1.83
N ASP A 170 -4.09 13.16 -1.03
CA ASP A 170 -4.78 14.17 -0.22
C ASP A 170 -3.83 14.85 0.79
N ARG A 171 -2.96 14.08 1.47
CA ARG A 171 -1.94 14.64 2.37
C ARG A 171 -0.91 15.49 1.63
N TYR A 172 -0.50 15.06 0.44
CA TYR A 172 0.41 15.84 -0.40
C TYR A 172 -0.22 17.18 -0.80
N TYR A 173 -1.51 17.19 -1.13
CA TYR A 173 -2.24 18.39 -1.49
C TYR A 173 -2.36 19.41 -0.36
N HIS A 174 -2.80 18.98 0.83
CA HIS A 174 -2.93 19.88 1.98
C HIS A 174 -1.60 20.50 2.43
N LYS A 175 -0.47 19.82 2.17
CA LYS A 175 0.88 20.37 2.41
C LYS A 175 1.28 21.48 1.44
N LEU A 176 0.68 21.53 0.25
CA LEU A 176 0.95 22.56 -0.75
C LEU A 176 0.10 23.81 -0.55
N GLU A 177 -1.12 23.69 -0.02
CA GLU A 177 -2.00 24.83 0.29
C GLU A 177 -1.60 25.60 1.57
N THR A 178 -0.76 25.00 2.41
CA THR A 178 -0.28 25.59 3.67
C THR A 178 1.10 26.26 3.54
N ARG A 179 1.62 26.39 2.32
CA ARG A 179 2.83 27.14 1.97
C ARG A 179 2.47 28.36 1.14
#